data_AF-A0A6J5GST3-F1
#
_entry.id   AF-A0A6J5GST3-F1
#
_cell.length_a   1.000
_cell.length_b   1.000
_cell.length_c   1.000
_cell.angle_alpha   90.00
_cell.angle_beta   90.00
_cell.angle_gamma   90.00
#
_symmetry.space_group_name_H-M   'P 1'
#
loop_
_entity.id
_entity.type
_entity.pdbx_description
1 polymer ?
#
loop_
_entity_poly.entity_id
_entity_poly.type
_entity_poly.pdbx_seq_one_letter_code
_entity_poly.pdbx_strand_id
1 'polypeptide(L)' 'MNYGADGFNVMPPVLPNGLTDFVELVLPRLRRRGLFRSEYEGRALRENLGLRRPAHRAR' A
#
# COMPACT_ATOMS: atom_id res chain seq x y z
N MET A 1 -12.27 15.12 -8.96
CA MET A 1 -11.63 13.94 -9.58
C MET A 1 -10.14 13.99 -9.23
N ASN A 2 -9.68 13.17 -8.28
CA ASN A 2 -8.28 13.14 -7.87
C ASN A 2 -7.49 12.19 -8.78
N TYR A 3 -7.03 12.68 -9.94
CA TYR A 3 -6.17 11.90 -10.83
C TYR A 3 -4.71 12.32 -10.62
N GLY A 4 -3.95 11.50 -9.88
CA GLY A 4 -2.53 11.75 -9.61
C GLY A 4 -1.74 10.45 -9.45
N ALA A 5 -2.12 9.62 -8.47
CA ALA A 5 -1.52 8.30 -8.25
C ALA A 5 -2.42 7.44 -7.35
N ASP A 6 -2.44 6.12 -7.56
CA ASP A 6 -3.11 5.15 -6.68
C ASP A 6 -2.21 4.68 -5.52
N GLY A 7 -0.91 4.92 -5.62
CA GLY A 7 0.08 4.54 -4.62
C GLY A 7 1.48 4.99 -5.02
N PHE A 8 2.46 4.74 -4.13
CA PHE A 8 3.84 5.16 -4.33
C PHE A 8 4.79 4.01 -4.04
N ASN A 9 5.90 3.98 -4.79
CA ASN A 9 7.04 3.15 -4.43
C ASN A 9 7.95 3.97 -3.49
N VAL A 10 8.16 3.49 -2.27
CA VAL A 10 8.97 4.17 -1.25
C VAL A 10 10.39 3.62 -1.35
N MET A 11 11.34 4.48 -1.73
CA MET A 11 12.75 4.15 -1.93
C MET A 11 13.62 4.98 -0.98
N PRO A 12 13.79 4.58 0.29
CA PRO A 12 14.64 5.31 1.23
C PRO A 12 16.11 5.27 0.80
N PRO A 13 16.88 6.34 1.03
CA PRO A 13 18.31 6.38 0.67
C PRO A 13 19.17 5.47 1.56
N VAL A 14 18.72 5.19 2.79
CA VAL A 14 19.41 4.33 3.75
C VAL A 14 18.39 3.43 4.43
N LEU A 15 18.67 2.13 4.46
CA LEU A 15 17.88 1.11 5.14
C LEU A 15 18.61 0.58 6.38
N PRO A 16 17.89 0.20 7.45
CA PRO A 16 16.42 0.22 7.58
C PRO A 16 15.86 1.59 8.00
N ASN A 17 16.71 2.48 8.53
CA ASN A 17 16.27 3.69 9.26
C ASN A 17 15.31 4.58 8.45
N GLY A 18 15.57 4.83 7.17
CA GLY A 18 14.69 5.68 6.36
C GLY A 18 13.31 5.05 6.11
N LEU A 19 13.20 3.72 6.11
CA LEU A 19 11.90 3.04 6.08
C LEU A 19 11.21 3.12 7.44
N THR A 20 11.96 2.93 8.54
CA THR A 20 11.45 3.07 9.90
C THR A 20 10.85 4.46 10.13
N ASP A 21 11.57 5.52 9.76
CA ASP A 21 11.09 6.91 9.88
C ASP A 21 9.79 7.13 9.10
N PHE A 22 9.66 6.56 7.89
CA PHE A 22 8.43 6.65 7.12
C PHE A 22 7.24 5.97 7.82
N VAL A 23 7.48 4.78 8.38
CA VAL A 23 6.45 4.03 9.13
C VAL A 23 6.07 4.75 10.42
N GLU A 24 7.01 5.37 11.12
CA GLU A 24 6.74 6.04 12.40
C GLU A 24 6.13 7.44 12.21
N LEU A 25 6.54 8.17 11.19
CA LEU A 25 6.17 9.58 11.04
C LEU A 25 5.06 9.79 10.00
N VAL A 26 5.12 9.10 8.85
CA VAL A 26 4.21 9.34 7.71
C VAL A 26 2.97 8.46 7.80
N LEU A 27 3.13 7.15 8.05
CA LEU A 27 2.02 6.21 8.08
C LEU A 27 0.88 6.62 9.06
N PRO A 28 1.13 7.12 10.28
CA PRO A 28 0.06 7.57 11.17
C PRO A 28 -0.72 8.76 10.62
N ARG A 29 -0.05 9.63 9.84
CA ARG A 29 -0.69 10.81 9.21
C ARG A 29 -1.60 10.36 8.07
N LEU A 30 -1.18 9.38 7.27
CA LEU A 30 -2.00 8.78 6.21
C LEU A 30 -3.25 8.09 6.79
N ARG A 31 -3.07 7.30 7.86
CA ARG A 31 -4.17 6.63 8.57
C ARG A 31 -5.15 7.63 9.19
N ARG A 32 -4.67 8.68 9.88
CA ARG A 32 -5.54 9.73 10.45
C ARG A 32 -6.40 10.41 9.38
N ARG A 33 -5.89 10.53 8.15
CA ARG A 33 -6.61 11.14 7.02
C ARG A 33 -7.49 10.15 6.25
N GLY A 34 -7.57 8.88 6.67
CA GLY A 34 -8.33 7.85 5.96
C GLY A 34 -7.72 7.45 4.61
N LEU A 35 -6.44 7.73 4.39
CA LEU A 35 -5.75 7.47 3.10
C LEU A 35 -5.02 6.12 3.07
N PHE A 36 -4.94 5.42 4.20
CA PHE A 36 -4.26 4.12 4.28
C PHE A 36 -4.89 3.23 5.34
N ARG A 37 -4.87 1.91 5.09
CA ARG A 37 -5.46 0.88 5.96
C ARG A 37 -4.77 0.79 7.33
N SER A 38 -5.55 0.45 8.36
CA SER A 38 -5.06 0.09 9.69
C SER A 38 -4.65 -1.39 9.77
N GLU A 39 -5.38 -2.27 9.08
CA GLU A 39 -5.22 -3.71 9.12
C GLU A 39 -5.25 -4.33 7.72
N TYR A 40 -4.82 -5.59 7.62
CA TYR A 40 -4.88 -6.39 6.40
C TYR A 40 -6.06 -7.34 6.48
N GLU A 41 -7.00 -7.24 5.56
CA GLU A 41 -8.20 -8.10 5.53
C GLU A 41 -8.02 -9.28 4.56
N GLY A 42 -7.24 -9.10 3.49
CA GLY A 42 -6.96 -10.13 2.49
C GLY A 42 -5.79 -11.03 2.90
N ARG A 43 -5.89 -12.30 2.52
CA ARG A 43 -4.84 -13.31 2.70
C ARG A 43 -3.85 -13.36 1.54
N ALA A 44 -4.20 -12.76 0.40
CA ALA A 44 -3.34 -12.60 -0.76
C ALA A 44 -3.11 -11.13 -1.11
N LEU A 45 -1.97 -10.83 -1.73
CA LEU A 45 -1.65 -9.48 -2.22
C LEU A 45 -2.76 -8.92 -3.13
N ARG A 46 -3.30 -9.77 -4.01
CA ARG A 46 -4.37 -9.39 -4.93
C ARG A 46 -5.62 -8.89 -4.20
N GLU A 47 -5.98 -9.55 -3.10
CA GLU A 47 -7.13 -9.18 -2.27
C GLU A 47 -6.87 -7.84 -1.56
N ASN A 48 -5.67 -7.67 -1.00
CA ASN A 48 -5.25 -6.43 -0.34
C ASN A 48 -5.12 -5.22 -1.29
N LEU A 49 -5.09 -5.46 -2.60
CA LEU A 49 -5.09 -4.43 -3.65
C LEU A 49 -6.48 -4.24 -4.30
N GLY A 50 -7.51 -5.00 -3.88
CA GLY A 50 -8.85 -4.93 -4.47
C GLY A 50 -8.92 -5.40 -5.93
N LEU A 51 -7.95 -6.22 -6.37
CA LEU A 51 -7.84 -6.64 -7.75
C LEU A 51 -8.67 -7.91 -8.02
N ARG A 52 -9.38 -7.94 -9.15
CA ARG A 52 -10.10 -9.16 -9.58
C ARG A 52 -9.13 -10.28 -9.92
N ARG A 53 -9.51 -11.52 -9.61
CA ARG A 53 -8.77 -12.71 -10.05
C ARG A 53 -8.99 -12.91 -11.56
N PRO A 54 -7.94 -12.98 -12.38
CA PRO A 54 -8.11 -13.25 -13.80
C PRO A 54 -8.66 -14.66 -14.02
N ALA A 55 -9.52 -14.83 -15.02
CA ALA A 55 -9.96 -16.15 -15.46
C ALA A 55 -8.74 -16.93 -15.97
N HIS A 56 -8.51 -18.13 -15.43
CA HIS A 56 -7.46 -19.00 -15.91
C HIS A 56 -7.83 -19.49 -17.30
N ARG A 57 -7.14 -19.01 -18.35
CA ARG A 57 -7.24 -19.58 -19.69
C ARG A 57 -6.38 -20.84 -19.74
N ALA A 58 -6.90 -21.95 -19.22
CA ALA A 58 -6.41 -23.25 -19.63
C ALA A 58 -6.79 -23.41 -21.10
N ARG A 59 -5.80 -23.63 -21.96
CA ARG A 59 -6.03 -24.21 -23.29
C ARG A 59 -6.24 -25.70 -23.14
#